data_AF-E2PYU6-F1
#
_entry.id   AF-E2PYU6-F1
#
_cell.length_a   1.000
_cell.length_b   1.000
_cell.length_c   1.000
_cell.angle_alpha   90.00
_cell.angle_beta   90.00
_cell.angle_gamma   90.00
#
_symmetry.space_group_name_H-M   'P 1'
#
loop_
_entity.id
_entity.type
_entity.pdbx_description
1 polymer ?
#
loop_
_entity_poly.entity_id
_entity_poly.type
_entity_poly.pdbx_seq_one_letter_code
_entity_poly.pdbx_strand_id
1 'polypeptide(L)'
;MEALDAYAPSPGGLSIFLASPSGGRYRAPVPSSDADGLADLVRLRRARDLMDRAYAEPLDVAALARVALMSPGHFSRSFRAAYGESPYSYLMTRRIERAKALLRRGDLSVTEVCLAVGCTSLGSFSSRFTELVGESPSAYRARDHSHGATVPSCVARSRTRPVRGGEPGGGRAEDRPAEPVRNGEAESADGS
;
A
#
# COMPACT_ATOMS: atom_id res chain seq x y z
N MET A 1 -2.76 48.69 -23.17
CA MET A 1 -3.95 47.83 -23.07
C MET A 1 -3.49 46.47 -22.54
N GLU A 2 -2.69 46.48 -21.47
CA GLU A 2 -3.06 46.61 -20.04
C GLU A 2 -3.62 45.28 -19.51
N ALA A 3 -2.92 44.82 -18.47
CA ALA A 3 -3.00 43.55 -17.78
C ALA A 3 -4.33 43.32 -17.05
N LEU A 4 -4.78 42.07 -16.97
CA LEU A 4 -5.61 41.45 -15.92
C LEU A 4 -5.54 39.92 -16.15
N ASP A 5 -5.27 39.01 -15.22
CA ASP A 5 -4.97 39.09 -13.80
C ASP A 5 -4.26 37.80 -13.41
N ALA A 6 -3.17 37.96 -12.66
CA ALA A 6 -2.44 36.89 -12.03
C ALA A 6 -3.25 36.37 -10.83
N TYR A 7 -3.71 35.12 -10.89
CA TYR A 7 -4.22 34.41 -9.72
C TYR A 7 -3.05 33.90 -8.89
N ALA A 8 -2.57 34.76 -7.98
CA ALA A 8 -1.68 34.38 -6.89
C ALA A 8 -2.52 34.01 -5.66
N PRO A 9 -2.42 32.80 -5.09
CA PRO A 9 -3.01 32.52 -3.79
C PRO A 9 -2.14 33.12 -2.67
N SER A 10 -2.75 34.01 -1.89
CA SER A 10 -2.23 34.59 -0.64
C SER A 10 -1.80 33.51 0.36
N PRO A 11 -0.58 33.58 0.96
CA PRO A 11 -0.24 32.84 2.17
C PRO A 11 -0.63 33.67 3.39
N GLY A 12 -1.91 33.68 3.73
CA GLY A 12 -2.44 34.31 4.94
C GLY A 12 -2.76 33.29 6.02
N GLY A 13 -2.11 33.38 7.17
CA GLY A 13 -2.64 32.86 8.45
C GLY A 13 -1.99 31.59 9.01
N LEU A 14 -0.69 31.64 9.30
CA LEU A 14 -0.09 30.73 10.30
C LEU A 14 -0.60 31.13 11.69
N SER A 15 -1.74 30.57 12.10
CA SER A 15 -2.14 30.55 13.50
C SER A 15 -1.38 29.41 14.18
N ILE A 16 -0.30 29.76 14.86
CA ILE A 16 0.35 28.91 15.86
C ILE A 16 -0.66 28.74 17.00
N PHE A 17 -1.42 27.65 16.95
CA PHE A 17 -2.02 27.09 18.16
C PHE A 17 -0.89 26.43 18.94
N LEU A 18 -0.40 27.13 19.96
CA LEU A 18 0.42 26.53 21.00
C LEU A 18 -0.41 25.43 21.67
N ALA A 19 -0.01 24.18 21.41
CA ALA A 19 -0.50 23.01 22.08
C ALA A 19 -0.29 23.18 23.59
N SER A 20 -1.38 23.15 24.35
CA SER A 20 -1.35 22.95 25.79
C SER A 20 -0.76 21.56 26.08
N PRO A 21 0.31 21.41 26.89
CA PRO A 21 0.76 20.11 27.33
C PRO A 21 -0.05 19.71 28.56
N SER A 22 -1.32 19.40 28.39
CA SER A 22 -2.03 18.53 29.35
C SER A 22 -1.73 17.07 29.00
N GLY A 23 -0.42 16.78 28.90
CA GLY A 23 0.13 15.45 28.75
C GLY A 23 0.03 14.71 30.07
N GLY A 24 -1.19 14.30 30.43
CA GLY A 24 -1.39 13.21 31.36
C GLY A 24 -0.48 12.08 30.91
N ARG A 25 0.43 11.69 31.80
CA ARG A 25 1.45 10.67 31.58
C ARG A 25 0.82 9.51 30.81
N TYR A 26 1.08 9.43 29.51
CA TYR A 26 0.67 8.31 28.70
C TYR A 26 1.55 7.14 29.15
N ARG A 27 1.10 6.44 30.18
CA ARG A 27 1.61 5.12 30.48
C ARG A 27 1.21 4.27 29.28
N ALA A 28 2.17 3.98 28.42
CA ALA A 28 2.01 2.92 27.44
C ALA A 28 1.41 1.72 28.18
N PRO A 29 0.30 1.12 27.70
CA PRO A 29 -0.24 -0.08 28.30
C PRO A 29 0.89 -1.10 28.36
N VAL A 30 1.31 -1.45 29.59
CA VAL A 30 2.17 -2.60 29.78
C VAL A 30 1.38 -3.80 29.26
N PRO A 31 1.91 -4.60 28.33
CA PRO A 31 1.23 -5.82 27.95
C PRO A 31 1.13 -6.67 29.22
N SER A 32 -0.08 -6.79 29.78
CA SER A 32 -0.40 -7.95 30.60
C SER A 32 -0.10 -9.16 29.74
N SER A 33 0.64 -10.13 30.27
CA SER A 33 1.12 -11.39 29.68
C SER A 33 1.13 -11.50 28.14
N ASP A 34 2.24 -11.90 27.49
CA ASP A 34 2.34 -12.05 26.01
C ASP A 34 1.13 -12.71 25.31
N ALA A 35 0.42 -13.60 26.02
CA ALA A 35 -0.87 -14.16 25.63
C ALA A 35 -2.01 -13.13 25.41
N ASP A 36 -2.18 -12.12 26.27
CA ASP A 36 -3.20 -11.07 26.12
C ASP A 36 -2.87 -10.16 24.93
N GLY A 37 -1.59 -9.83 24.75
CA GLY A 37 -1.12 -9.07 23.59
C GLY A 37 -1.41 -9.76 22.27
N LEU A 38 -1.17 -11.08 22.20
CA LEU A 38 -1.50 -11.89 21.03
C LEU A 38 -3.03 -11.97 20.79
N ALA A 39 -3.81 -12.14 21.87
CA ALA A 39 -5.27 -12.17 21.77
C ALA A 39 -5.84 -10.84 21.24
N ASP A 40 -5.26 -9.71 21.65
CA ASP A 40 -5.65 -8.39 21.16
C ASP A 40 -5.27 -8.19 19.69
N LEU A 41 -4.11 -8.66 19.24
CA LEU A 41 -3.75 -8.64 17.82
C LEU A 41 -4.73 -9.46 16.96
N VAL A 42 -5.19 -10.62 17.46
CA VAL A 42 -6.21 -11.42 16.77
C VAL A 42 -7.53 -10.66 16.65
N ARG A 43 -7.95 -9.97 17.72
CA ARG A 43 -9.17 -9.13 17.73
C ARG A 43 -9.06 -7.95 16.76
N LEU A 44 -7.94 -7.24 16.79
CA LEU A 44 -7.65 -6.13 15.88
C LEU A 44 -7.62 -6.58 14.41
N ARG A 45 -7.05 -7.75 14.14
CA ARG A 45 -7.04 -8.35 12.80
C ARG A 45 -8.45 -8.63 12.30
N ARG A 46 -9.37 -9.12 13.16
CA ARG A 46 -10.77 -9.33 12.76
C ARG A 46 -11.45 -8.03 12.32
N ALA A 47 -11.22 -6.94 13.05
CA ALA A 47 -11.76 -5.63 12.67
C ALA A 47 -11.16 -5.13 11.36
N ARG A 48 -9.84 -5.29 11.14
CA ARG A 48 -9.19 -4.97 9.87
C ARG A 48 -9.74 -5.80 8.71
N ASP A 49 -9.89 -7.11 8.91
CA ASP A 49 -10.45 -8.01 7.91
C ASP A 49 -11.89 -7.63 7.53
N LEU A 50 -12.66 -7.07 8.47
CA LEU A 50 -13.98 -6.50 8.18
C LEU A 50 -13.86 -5.23 7.33
N MET A 51 -12.97 -4.29 7.69
CA MET A 51 -12.73 -3.10 6.87
C MET A 51 -12.35 -3.46 5.44
N ASP A 52 -11.49 -4.47 5.26
CA ASP A 52 -11.01 -4.90 3.96
C ASP A 52 -12.10 -5.52 3.08
N ARG A 53 -13.05 -6.26 3.70
CA ARG A 53 -14.14 -6.93 2.97
C ARG A 53 -15.34 -6.03 2.74
N ALA A 54 -15.65 -5.16 3.69
CA ALA A 54 -16.85 -4.33 3.71
C ALA A 54 -16.51 -2.83 3.59
N TYR A 55 -15.43 -2.49 2.88
CA TYR A 55 -14.94 -1.10 2.79
C TYR A 55 -15.99 -0.10 2.29
N ALA A 56 -16.94 -0.55 1.47
CA ALA A 56 -17.99 0.29 0.87
C ALA A 56 -19.15 0.58 1.85
N GLU A 57 -19.26 -0.20 2.92
CA GLU A 57 -20.31 -0.03 3.92
C GLU A 57 -20.03 1.18 4.82
N PRO A 58 -21.07 1.78 5.43
CA PRO A 58 -20.92 2.85 6.42
C PRO A 58 -20.35 2.27 7.74
N LEU A 59 -19.06 1.99 7.75
CA LEU A 59 -18.34 1.48 8.92
C LEU A 59 -17.96 2.63 9.85
N ASP A 60 -18.49 2.60 11.07
CA ASP A 60 -18.10 3.50 12.14
C ASP A 60 -17.13 2.82 13.13
N VAL A 61 -16.41 3.65 13.90
CA VAL A 61 -15.43 3.17 14.88
C VAL A 61 -16.10 2.30 15.96
N ALA A 62 -17.36 2.59 16.29
CA ALA A 62 -18.11 1.83 17.28
C ALA A 62 -18.43 0.40 16.80
N ALA A 63 -18.84 0.19 15.55
CA ALA A 63 -19.04 -1.14 14.97
C ALA A 63 -17.74 -1.93 14.92
N LEU A 64 -16.65 -1.30 14.50
CA LEU A 64 -15.33 -1.95 14.43
C LEU A 64 -14.82 -2.34 15.81
N ALA A 65 -15.02 -1.49 16.82
CA ALA A 65 -14.66 -1.77 18.20
C ALA A 65 -15.47 -2.95 18.78
N ARG A 66 -16.77 -3.05 18.45
CA ARG A 66 -17.61 -4.21 18.81
C ARG A 66 -17.07 -5.51 18.22
N VAL A 67 -16.62 -5.51 16.97
CA VAL A 67 -16.02 -6.67 16.31
C VAL A 67 -14.70 -7.08 16.98
N ALA A 68 -13.92 -6.10 17.43
CA ALA A 68 -12.70 -6.33 18.20
C ALA A 68 -12.95 -6.66 19.69
N LEU A 69 -14.21 -6.66 20.16
CA LEU A 69 -14.56 -6.83 21.59
C LEU A 69 -13.87 -5.81 22.50
N MET A 70 -13.77 -4.56 22.03
CA MET A 70 -13.10 -3.46 22.72
C MET A 70 -14.02 -2.25 22.85
N SER A 71 -13.74 -1.38 23.81
CA SER A 71 -14.34 -0.04 23.81
C SER A 71 -13.77 0.79 22.65
N PRO A 72 -14.54 1.76 22.09
CA PRO A 72 -14.08 2.54 20.92
C PRO A 72 -12.75 3.27 21.12
N GLY A 73 -12.53 3.80 22.33
CA GLY A 73 -11.28 4.48 22.69
C GLY A 73 -10.10 3.52 22.80
N HIS A 74 -10.29 2.34 23.40
CA HIS A 74 -9.25 1.31 23.45
C HIS A 74 -8.91 0.81 22.06
N PHE A 75 -9.94 0.46 21.27
CA PHE A 75 -9.79 0.02 19.89
C PHE A 75 -8.98 1.00 19.04
N SER A 76 -9.31 2.29 19.07
CA SER A 76 -8.61 3.29 18.25
C SER A 76 -7.13 3.41 18.59
N ARG A 77 -6.78 3.37 19.90
CA ARG A 77 -5.39 3.40 20.35
C ARG A 77 -4.63 2.13 19.98
N SER A 78 -5.22 0.97 20.25
CA SER A 78 -4.59 -0.33 19.99
C SER A 78 -4.46 -0.60 18.49
N PHE A 79 -5.44 -0.20 17.69
CA PHE A 79 -5.37 -0.27 16.22
C PHE A 79 -4.22 0.58 15.68
N ARG A 80 -4.09 1.83 16.15
CA ARG A 80 -2.98 2.71 15.74
C ARG A 80 -1.63 2.17 16.20
N ALA A 81 -1.54 1.62 17.40
CA ALA A 81 -0.32 1.00 17.89
C ALA A 81 0.09 -0.22 17.05
N ALA A 82 -0.89 -1.03 16.60
CA ALA A 82 -0.64 -2.24 15.82
C ALA A 82 -0.39 -1.99 14.33
N TYR A 83 -1.05 -1.00 13.71
CA TYR A 83 -1.02 -0.77 12.26
C TYR A 83 -0.40 0.56 11.82
N GLY A 84 0.01 1.41 12.77
CA GLY A 84 0.68 2.69 12.49
C GLY A 84 -0.26 3.84 12.11
N GLU A 85 -1.53 3.58 11.81
CA GLU A 85 -2.51 4.60 11.42
C GLU A 85 -3.85 4.45 12.13
N SER A 86 -4.70 5.48 12.07
CA SER A 86 -6.03 5.43 12.69
C SER A 86 -6.99 4.51 11.92
N PRO A 87 -8.02 3.93 12.55
CA PRO A 87 -9.05 3.14 11.86
C PRO A 87 -9.69 3.87 10.66
N TYR A 88 -9.97 5.18 10.81
CA TYR A 88 -10.54 5.99 9.75
C TYR A 88 -9.57 6.19 8.58
N SER A 89 -8.30 6.48 8.89
CA SER A 89 -7.23 6.62 7.89
C SER A 89 -7.07 5.34 7.08
N TYR A 90 -7.02 4.19 7.76
CA TYR A 90 -6.89 2.88 7.14
C TYR A 90 -8.06 2.58 6.18
N LEU A 91 -9.29 2.73 6.67
CA LEU A 91 -10.49 2.50 5.86
C LEU A 91 -10.50 3.41 4.62
N MET A 92 -10.13 4.67 4.79
CA MET A 92 -10.07 5.61 3.69
C MET A 92 -8.99 5.24 2.67
N THR A 93 -7.81 4.80 3.11
CA THR A 93 -6.77 4.25 2.23
C THR A 93 -7.31 3.07 1.41
N ARG A 94 -8.00 2.11 2.05
CA ARG A 94 -8.64 0.98 1.33
C ARG A 94 -9.67 1.45 0.30
N ARG A 95 -10.48 2.46 0.62
CA ARG A 95 -11.45 3.05 -0.31
C ARG A 95 -10.77 3.71 -1.50
N ILE A 96 -9.69 4.46 -1.28
CA ILE A 96 -8.92 5.08 -2.36
C ILE A 96 -8.25 4.04 -3.26
N GLU A 97 -7.68 2.97 -2.70
CA GLU A 97 -7.15 1.84 -3.49
C GLU A 97 -8.20 1.26 -4.43
N ARG A 98 -9.43 1.04 -3.92
CA ARG A 98 -10.54 0.56 -4.73
C ARG A 98 -10.98 1.59 -5.77
N ALA A 99 -11.05 2.87 -5.40
CA ALA A 99 -11.40 3.95 -6.30
C ALA A 99 -10.42 4.03 -7.48
N LYS A 100 -9.11 3.91 -7.24
CA LYS A 100 -8.11 3.84 -8.31
C LYS A 100 -8.43 2.72 -9.31
N ALA A 101 -8.75 1.53 -8.82
CA ALA A 101 -9.10 0.41 -9.69
C ALA A 101 -10.35 0.68 -10.54
N LEU A 102 -11.38 1.32 -9.98
CA LEU A 102 -12.59 1.70 -10.70
C LEU A 102 -12.32 2.81 -11.74
N LEU A 103 -11.54 3.83 -11.39
CA LEU A 103 -11.19 4.93 -12.30
C LEU A 103 -10.33 4.45 -13.48
N ARG A 104 -9.41 3.50 -13.27
CA ARG A 104 -8.63 2.89 -14.36
C ARG A 104 -9.51 2.12 -15.35
N ARG A 105 -10.64 1.58 -14.90
CA ARG A 105 -11.58 0.83 -15.75
C ARG A 105 -12.35 1.77 -16.68
N GLY A 106 -12.65 2.99 -16.23
CA GLY A 106 -13.25 4.05 -17.04
C GLY A 106 -14.78 4.05 -17.10
N ASP A 107 -15.45 2.97 -16.68
CA ASP A 107 -16.91 2.81 -16.78
C ASP A 107 -17.74 3.77 -15.91
N LEU A 108 -17.15 4.29 -14.84
CA LEU A 108 -17.85 5.12 -13.86
C LEU A 108 -17.29 6.55 -13.87
N SER A 109 -18.16 7.52 -13.64
CA SER A 109 -17.79 8.90 -13.31
C SER A 109 -17.13 8.99 -11.93
N VAL A 110 -16.41 10.08 -11.67
CA VAL A 110 -15.76 10.30 -10.36
C VAL A 110 -16.79 10.29 -9.22
N THR A 111 -17.97 10.87 -9.44
CA THR A 111 -19.05 10.90 -8.45
C THR A 111 -19.58 9.49 -8.16
N GLU A 112 -19.84 8.69 -9.19
CA GLU A 112 -20.27 7.30 -9.01
C GLU A 112 -19.21 6.47 -8.30
N VAL A 113 -17.93 6.67 -8.61
CA VAL A 113 -16.82 6.01 -7.89
C VAL A 113 -16.81 6.40 -6.41
N CYS A 114 -16.96 7.68 -6.09
CA CYS A 114 -17.02 8.17 -4.71
C CYS A 114 -18.11 7.43 -3.91
N LEU A 115 -19.32 7.34 -4.47
CA LEU A 115 -20.43 6.64 -3.84
C LEU A 115 -20.19 5.13 -3.77
N ALA A 116 -19.67 4.52 -4.84
CA ALA A 116 -19.42 3.07 -4.91
C ALA A 116 -18.36 2.58 -3.92
N VAL A 117 -17.43 3.44 -3.49
CA VAL A 117 -16.45 3.11 -2.44
C VAL A 117 -16.94 3.47 -1.03
N GLY A 118 -18.18 3.96 -0.88
CA GLY A 118 -18.79 4.25 0.42
C GLY A 118 -18.46 5.64 0.99
N CYS A 119 -17.94 6.56 0.17
CA CYS A 119 -17.72 7.95 0.57
C CYS A 119 -19.00 8.77 0.41
N THR A 120 -19.33 9.57 1.42
CA THR A 120 -20.56 10.38 1.46
C THR A 120 -20.37 11.80 0.93
N SER A 121 -19.12 12.25 0.77
CA SER A 121 -18.77 13.60 0.32
C SER A 121 -17.72 13.56 -0.78
N LEU A 122 -18.06 14.13 -1.94
CA LEU A 122 -17.17 14.22 -3.09
C LEU A 122 -15.94 15.10 -2.80
N GLY A 123 -16.10 16.17 -2.01
CA GLY A 123 -15.00 17.06 -1.64
C GLY A 123 -13.97 16.34 -0.77
N SER A 124 -14.43 15.70 0.32
CA SER A 124 -13.55 14.94 1.22
C SER A 124 -12.86 13.78 0.52
N PHE A 125 -13.58 13.08 -0.37
CA PHE A 125 -13.00 12.05 -1.22
C PHE A 125 -11.92 12.61 -2.13
N SER A 126 -12.19 13.70 -2.85
CA SER A 126 -11.25 14.28 -3.82
C SER A 126 -9.97 14.80 -3.16
N SER A 127 -10.09 15.49 -2.02
CA SER A 127 -8.93 15.95 -1.24
C SER A 127 -8.07 14.76 -0.79
N ARG A 128 -8.69 13.74 -0.21
CA ARG A 128 -7.97 12.59 0.31
C ARG A 128 -7.39 11.69 -0.77
N PHE A 129 -8.08 11.57 -1.90
CA PHE A 129 -7.56 10.91 -3.09
C PHE A 129 -6.30 11.64 -3.57
N THR A 130 -6.35 12.96 -3.70
CA THR A 130 -5.22 13.76 -4.18
C THR A 130 -4.03 13.67 -3.22
N GLU A 131 -4.27 13.72 -1.92
CA GLU A 131 -3.23 13.56 -0.90
C GLU A 131 -2.52 12.20 -0.99
N LEU A 132 -3.28 11.11 -1.19
CA LEU A 132 -2.74 9.75 -1.22
C LEU A 132 -2.18 9.33 -2.59
N VAL A 133 -2.66 9.92 -3.67
CA VAL A 133 -2.32 9.52 -5.05
C VAL A 133 -1.39 10.52 -5.74
N GLY A 134 -1.39 11.78 -5.29
CA GLY A 134 -0.59 12.88 -5.85
C GLY A 134 -1.26 13.64 -7.00
N GLU A 135 -2.43 13.19 -7.46
CA GLU A 135 -3.21 13.84 -8.53
C GLU A 135 -4.71 13.71 -8.28
N SER A 136 -5.52 14.58 -8.90
CA SER A 136 -6.96 14.58 -8.69
C SER A 136 -7.63 13.33 -9.29
N PRO A 137 -8.81 12.90 -8.79
CA PRO A 137 -9.52 11.75 -9.35
C PRO A 137 -9.84 11.88 -10.85
N SER A 138 -10.18 13.09 -11.30
CA SER A 138 -10.48 13.36 -12.72
C SER A 138 -9.24 13.25 -13.59
N ALA A 139 -8.11 13.81 -13.14
CA ALA A 139 -6.83 13.69 -13.84
C ALA A 139 -6.36 12.22 -13.87
N TYR A 140 -6.45 11.53 -12.72
CA TYR A 140 -6.16 10.11 -12.64
C TYR A 140 -6.99 9.31 -13.64
N ARG A 141 -8.30 9.56 -13.76
CA ARG A 141 -9.18 8.87 -14.72
C ARG A 141 -8.83 9.15 -16.18
N ALA A 142 -8.45 10.39 -16.52
CA ALA A 142 -8.12 10.79 -17.88
C ALA A 142 -6.74 10.28 -18.35
N ARG A 143 -5.85 9.93 -17.42
CA ARG A 143 -4.54 9.40 -17.73
C ARG A 143 -4.63 8.01 -18.38
N ASP A 144 -3.71 7.73 -19.31
CA ASP A 144 -3.53 6.38 -19.83
C ASP A 144 -2.97 5.45 -18.73
N HIS A 145 -3.64 4.31 -18.51
CA HIS A 145 -3.23 3.28 -17.56
C HIS A 145 -2.79 1.97 -18.22
N SER A 146 -2.73 1.93 -19.55
CA SER A 146 -2.33 0.74 -20.32
C SER A 146 -0.92 0.26 -19.98
N HIS A 147 0.00 1.20 -19.70
CA HIS A 147 1.41 0.94 -19.38
C HIS A 147 1.63 0.28 -17.99
N GLY A 148 0.66 0.38 -17.08
CA GLY A 148 0.73 -0.19 -15.71
C GLY A 148 0.12 -1.59 -15.57
N ALA A 149 -0.41 -2.19 -16.64
CA ALA A 149 -0.94 -3.56 -16.66
C ALA A 149 0.19 -4.62 -16.70
N THR A 150 1.26 -4.39 -15.93
CA THR A 150 2.63 -4.86 -16.21
C THR A 150 2.82 -6.38 -16.24
N VAL A 151 1.89 -7.20 -15.77
CA VAL A 151 1.97 -8.65 -16.05
C VAL A 151 0.57 -9.22 -16.22
N PRO A 152 0.20 -9.70 -17.43
CA PRO A 152 -0.99 -10.51 -17.60
C PRO A 152 -0.97 -11.71 -16.64
N SER A 153 -2.11 -12.04 -16.03
CA SER A 153 -2.20 -13.12 -15.03
C SER A 153 -1.71 -14.47 -15.55
N CYS A 154 -1.79 -14.71 -16.86
CA CYS A 154 -1.21 -15.87 -17.52
C CYS A 154 0.33 -15.90 -17.42
N VAL A 155 1.00 -14.76 -17.57
CA VAL A 155 2.47 -14.64 -17.51
C VAL A 155 2.98 -14.81 -16.08
N ALA A 156 2.30 -14.22 -15.09
CA ALA A 156 2.66 -14.41 -13.68
C ALA A 156 2.51 -15.89 -13.27
N ARG A 157 1.39 -16.53 -13.64
CA ARG A 157 1.11 -17.94 -13.33
C ARG A 157 2.12 -18.90 -13.96
N SER A 158 2.60 -18.60 -15.17
CA SER A 158 3.64 -19.42 -15.82
C SER A 158 4.99 -19.31 -15.13
N ARG A 159 5.38 -18.11 -14.68
CA ARG A 159 6.70 -17.88 -14.06
C ARG A 159 6.77 -18.25 -12.59
N THR A 160 5.65 -18.23 -11.86
CA THR A 160 5.60 -18.60 -10.43
C THR A 160 5.03 -19.98 -10.20
N ARG A 161 4.86 -20.79 -11.25
CA ARG A 161 4.34 -22.15 -11.15
C ARG A 161 5.28 -22.97 -10.24
N PRO A 162 4.83 -23.45 -9.08
CA PRO A 162 5.65 -24.30 -8.22
C PRO A 162 5.86 -25.64 -8.94
N VAL A 163 7.12 -26.03 -9.14
CA VAL A 163 7.46 -27.36 -9.64
C VAL A 163 7.08 -28.35 -8.53
N ARG A 164 6.04 -29.14 -8.75
CA ARG A 164 5.70 -30.25 -7.85
C ARG A 164 6.59 -31.43 -8.21
N GLY A 165 7.50 -31.77 -7.29
CA GLY A 165 8.25 -33.03 -7.33
C GLY A 165 9.48 -32.96 -8.25
N GLY A 166 10.53 -32.29 -7.80
CA GLY A 166 11.89 -32.65 -8.14
C GLY A 166 12.51 -33.30 -6.92
N GLU A 167 12.54 -34.64 -6.87
CA GLU A 167 13.49 -35.35 -6.02
C GLU A 167 14.91 -34.84 -6.34
N PRO A 168 15.79 -34.63 -5.35
CA PRO A 168 17.19 -34.31 -5.63
C PRO A 168 17.90 -35.61 -6.08
N GLY A 169 17.77 -35.98 -7.36
CA GLY A 169 18.37 -37.17 -7.96
C GLY A 169 19.26 -36.81 -9.15
N GLY A 170 20.56 -37.08 -9.03
CA GLY A 170 21.61 -36.58 -9.91
C GLY A 170 21.69 -37.15 -11.32
N GLY A 171 22.48 -36.44 -12.15
CA GLY A 171 22.90 -36.85 -13.48
C GLY A 171 23.92 -35.85 -14.04
N ARG A 172 25.20 -36.22 -13.97
CA ARG A 172 26.37 -35.54 -14.54
C ARG A 172 26.32 -35.59 -16.08
N ALA A 173 26.61 -34.47 -16.73
CA ALA A 173 27.22 -34.38 -18.06
C ALA A 173 27.84 -32.97 -18.13
N GLU A 174 29.02 -32.76 -17.55
CA GLU A 174 30.27 -32.65 -18.31
C GLU A 174 30.16 -31.61 -19.42
N ASP A 175 30.33 -30.33 -19.04
CA ASP A 175 30.78 -29.29 -19.96
C ASP A 175 32.20 -28.90 -19.52
N ARG A 176 33.17 -29.58 -20.12
CA ARG A 176 34.60 -29.31 -19.96
C ARG A 176 34.91 -28.12 -20.87
N PRO A 177 35.32 -26.95 -20.36
CA PRO A 177 35.75 -25.87 -21.24
C PRO A 177 37.03 -26.32 -21.97
N ALA A 178 36.99 -26.23 -23.30
CA ALA A 178 38.12 -26.50 -24.19
C ALA A 178 39.31 -25.60 -23.80
N GLU A 179 40.46 -26.22 -23.55
CA GLU A 179 41.71 -25.49 -23.38
C GLU A 179 42.08 -24.75 -24.68
N PRO A 180 42.52 -23.49 -24.61
CA PRO A 180 42.97 -22.76 -25.78
C PRO A 180 44.33 -23.28 -26.24
N VAL A 181 44.36 -23.84 -27.45
CA VAL A 181 45.58 -24.21 -28.20
C VAL A 181 46.45 -22.97 -28.38
N ARG A 182 47.60 -22.93 -27.71
CA ARG A 182 48.64 -21.91 -27.90
C ARG A 182 49.52 -22.31 -29.10
N ASN A 183 49.48 -21.52 -30.16
CA ASN A 183 50.43 -21.58 -31.28
C ASN A 183 51.39 -20.37 -31.22
N GLY A 184 52.69 -20.63 -31.36
CA GLY A 184 53.80 -19.66 -31.31
C GLY A 184 54.97 -20.25 -30.54
N GLU A 185 55.69 -21.22 -31.12
CA GLU A 185 56.94 -21.02 -31.91
C GLU A 185 58.17 -20.71 -31.05
N ALA A 186 59.14 -21.63 -31.09
CA ALA A 186 60.58 -21.41 -31.34
C ALA A 186 61.45 -22.37 -30.52
N GLU A 187 61.81 -23.47 -31.16
CA GLU A 187 62.95 -24.31 -30.79
C GLU A 187 64.04 -24.09 -31.86
N SER A 188 65.31 -24.11 -31.43
CA SER A 188 66.58 -23.88 -32.16
C SER A 188 67.17 -22.48 -31.92
N ALA A 189 68.41 -22.29 -31.45
CA ALA A 189 69.55 -23.19 -31.46
C ALA A 189 70.60 -22.79 -30.40
N ASP A 190 71.38 -23.79 -29.99
CA ASP A 190 72.84 -23.79 -29.77
C ASP A 190 73.55 -22.62 -29.07
N GLY A 191 74.33 -23.01 -28.05
CA GLY A 191 75.77 -22.82 -28.17
C GLY A 191 76.48 -22.02 -27.08
N SER A 192 77.14 -22.79 -26.19
CA SER A 192 78.34 -22.48 -25.37
C SER A 192 78.25 -21.50 -24.20
#